data_AF-A0A1G0JA26-F1
#
_entry.id   AF-A0A1G0JA26-F1
#
_cell.length_a   1.000
_cell.length_b   1.000
_cell.length_c   1.000
_cell.angle_alpha   90.00
_cell.angle_beta   90.00
_cell.angle_gamma   90.00
#
_symmetry.space_group_name_H-M   'P 1'
#
loop_
_entity.id
_entity.type
_entity.pdbx_description
1 polymer ?
#
loop_
_entity_poly.entity_id
_entity_poly.type
_entity_poly.pdbx_seq_one_letter_code
_entity_poly.pdbx_strand_id
1 'polypeptide(L)'
;MFLIISIVFTVLQWICAFFLVIVSIHGPSSLPALTLFWLILIQVILWSGFIIFRRSENRYAAIYLFFLGIVTTVSAPLIYFIAEKYDAYRWNNILSNTKIYDVHDNVLLASDGLPFGIRISFKAEFPYTDYNYITPVLRPQSDRYGTSIGPNDMRVLRYSTSPVLKRDYYFRKGVTYDIVFEMVPGYLIPRHNKITLSGNDEQIKYCLQYPVENTHAMTRKMFEHMITADNADNYLVMLHGTAYGDIYSGYSPEFTRNRYNPADFYNTYKIKNFQECQTHQQK
;
A
#
# COMPACT_ATOMS: atom_id res chain seq x y z
N MET A 1 0.58 19.80 46.86
CA MET A 1 -0.50 19.08 46.15
C MET A 1 -0.59 19.45 44.67
N PHE A 2 -0.92 20.70 44.29
CA PHE A 2 -1.05 21.12 42.87
C PHE A 2 0.14 20.76 41.97
N LEU A 3 1.37 20.99 42.45
CA LEU A 3 2.59 20.68 41.72
C LEU A 3 2.73 19.18 41.46
N ILE A 4 2.45 18.35 42.48
CA ILE A 4 2.52 16.88 42.38
C ILE A 4 1.51 16.39 41.32
N ILE A 5 0.27 16.88 41.38
CA ILE A 5 -0.77 16.55 40.39
C ILE A 5 -0.29 16.89 38.98
N SER A 6 0.26 18.09 38.78
CA SER A 6 0.72 18.56 37.47
C SER A 6 1.88 17.73 36.93
N ILE A 7 2.86 17.38 37.79
CA ILE A 7 4.01 16.54 37.41
C ILE A 7 3.55 15.13 37.04
N VAL A 8 2.66 14.52 37.85
CA VAL A 8 2.13 13.18 37.57
C VAL A 8 1.43 13.13 36.22
N PHE A 9 0.54 14.09 35.94
CA PHE A 9 -0.15 14.15 34.65
C PHE A 9 0.79 14.49 33.49
N THR A 10 1.79 15.34 33.71
CA THR A 10 2.84 15.59 32.71
C THR A 10 3.52 14.27 32.31
N VAL A 11 4.00 13.50 33.28
CA VAL A 11 4.66 12.20 33.02
C VAL A 11 3.73 11.23 32.31
N LEU A 12 2.48 11.10 32.74
CA LEU A 12 1.48 10.24 32.09
C LEU A 12 1.25 10.64 30.63
N GLN A 13 1.13 11.94 30.34
CA GLN A 13 0.94 12.44 28.99
C GLN A 13 2.14 12.17 28.08
N TRP A 14 3.37 12.28 28.61
CA TRP A 14 4.58 11.88 27.89
C TRP A 14 4.61 10.38 27.58
N ILE A 15 4.17 9.52 28.52
CA ILE A 15 4.03 8.08 28.27
C ILE A 15 3.01 7.81 27.16
N CYS A 16 1.85 8.48 27.20
CA CYS A 16 0.85 8.37 26.13
C CYS A 16 1.40 8.84 24.77
N ALA A 17 2.11 9.97 24.73
CA ALA A 17 2.72 10.47 23.50
C ALA A 17 3.75 9.47 22.94
N PHE A 18 4.62 8.93 23.80
CA PHE A 18 5.59 7.91 23.42
C PHE A 18 4.91 6.66 22.83
N PHE A 19 3.83 6.19 23.46
CA PHE A 19 3.07 5.06 22.95
C PHE A 19 2.43 5.35 21.58
N LEU A 20 1.84 6.53 21.40
CA LEU A 20 1.29 6.93 20.09
C LEU A 20 2.37 7.02 19.00
N VAL A 21 3.58 7.45 19.34
CA VAL A 21 4.72 7.44 18.41
C VAL A 21 5.13 6.01 18.06
N ILE A 22 5.17 5.07 19.01
CA ILE A 22 5.43 3.65 18.69
C ILE A 22 4.34 3.10 17.76
N VAL A 23 3.06 3.40 18.04
CA VAL A 23 1.94 2.95 17.20
C VAL A 23 2.06 3.48 15.78
N SER A 24 2.61 4.69 15.59
CA SER A 24 2.81 5.29 14.27
C SER A 24 3.73 4.49 13.33
N ILE A 25 4.57 3.57 13.85
CA ILE A 25 5.44 2.71 13.03
C ILE A 25 4.61 1.86 12.05
N HIS A 26 3.43 1.43 12.47
CA HIS A 26 2.48 0.66 11.66
C HIS A 26 1.11 1.35 11.54
N GLY A 27 1.01 2.59 12.01
CA GLY A 27 -0.23 3.36 12.12
C GLY A 27 -0.32 4.51 11.12
N PRO A 28 -1.24 5.47 11.37
CA PRO A 28 -1.40 6.64 10.51
C PRO A 28 -0.10 7.44 10.38
N SER A 29 0.24 7.82 9.16
CA SER A 29 1.43 8.59 8.81
C SER A 29 1.47 9.98 9.44
N SER A 30 0.31 10.60 9.67
CA SER A 30 0.20 11.91 10.33
C SER A 30 0.29 11.85 11.86
N LEU A 31 0.23 10.66 12.45
CA LEU A 31 0.15 10.48 13.91
C LEU A 31 1.32 11.13 14.67
N PRO A 32 2.60 11.01 14.27
CA PRO A 32 3.72 11.62 15.02
C PRO A 32 3.59 13.14 15.15
N ALA A 33 3.24 13.81 14.05
CA ALA A 33 3.09 15.26 14.03
C ALA A 33 1.90 15.71 14.89
N LEU A 34 0.76 15.01 14.79
CA LEU A 34 -0.42 15.29 15.58
C LEU A 34 -0.21 15.00 17.07
N THR A 35 0.53 13.94 17.43
CA THR A 35 0.91 13.62 18.80
C THR A 35 1.79 14.71 19.41
N LEU A 36 2.78 15.22 18.66
CA LEU A 36 3.62 16.32 19.13
C LEU A 36 2.79 17.60 19.36
N PHE A 37 1.94 17.96 18.41
CA PHE A 37 1.05 19.12 18.54
C PHE A 37 0.11 18.99 19.74
N TRP A 38 -0.51 17.82 19.91
CA TRP A 38 -1.35 17.50 21.06
C TRP A 38 -0.60 17.63 22.37
N LEU A 39 0.61 17.05 22.46
CA LEU A 39 1.43 17.09 23.66
C LEU A 39 1.75 18.53 24.06
N ILE A 40 2.17 19.37 23.11
CA ILE A 40 2.45 20.79 23.37
C ILE A 40 1.18 21.49 23.89
N LEU A 41 0.05 21.28 23.20
CA LEU A 41 -1.22 21.91 23.55
C LEU A 41 -1.69 21.54 24.97
N ILE A 42 -1.69 20.26 25.32
CA ILE A 42 -2.12 19.82 26.65
C ILE A 42 -1.16 20.25 27.75
N GLN A 43 0.15 20.38 27.47
CA GLN A 43 1.10 20.92 28.44
C GLN A 43 0.77 22.39 28.72
N VAL A 44 0.52 23.19 27.67
CA VAL A 44 0.09 24.59 27.85
C VAL A 44 -1.19 24.67 28.68
N ILE A 45 -2.18 23.82 28.39
CA ILE A 45 -3.46 23.80 29.14
C ILE A 45 -3.23 23.40 30.61
N LEU A 46 -2.50 22.32 30.88
CA LEU A 46 -2.26 21.81 32.23
C LEU A 46 -1.49 22.82 33.09
N TRP A 47 -0.42 23.39 32.55
CA TRP A 47 0.42 24.35 33.28
C TRP A 47 -0.26 25.71 33.45
N SER A 48 -1.08 26.15 32.49
CA SER A 48 -1.94 27.32 32.68
C SER A 48 -2.97 27.06 33.78
N GLY A 49 -3.59 25.87 33.79
CA GLY A 49 -4.49 25.42 34.86
C GLY A 49 -3.80 25.41 36.22
N PHE A 50 -2.58 24.89 36.31
CA PHE A 50 -1.78 24.93 37.54
C PHE A 50 -1.59 26.36 38.06
N ILE A 51 -1.19 27.32 37.20
CA ILE A 51 -0.98 28.72 37.60
C ILE A 51 -2.29 29.35 38.10
N ILE A 52 -3.39 29.14 37.39
CA ILE A 52 -4.71 29.71 37.73
C ILE A 52 -5.23 29.10 39.03
N PHE A 53 -5.28 27.78 39.14
CA PHE A 53 -5.86 27.09 40.30
C PHE A 53 -5.01 27.25 41.57
N ARG A 54 -3.68 27.39 41.47
CA ARG A 54 -2.82 27.69 42.61
C ARG A 54 -3.07 29.08 43.21
N ARG A 55 -3.50 30.05 42.39
CA ARG A 55 -3.80 31.42 42.81
C ARG A 55 -5.26 31.61 43.26
N SER A 56 -6.11 30.62 43.02
CA SER A 56 -7.53 30.68 43.33
C SER A 56 -7.79 30.38 44.82
N GLU A 57 -8.70 31.12 45.43
CA GLU A 57 -9.18 30.87 46.81
C GLU A 57 -10.21 29.72 46.89
N ASN A 58 -10.57 29.12 45.76
CA ASN A 58 -11.54 28.02 45.71
C ASN A 58 -11.00 26.75 46.39
N ARG A 59 -11.72 26.29 47.43
CA ARG A 59 -11.41 25.05 48.18
C ARG A 59 -11.33 23.78 47.30
N TYR A 60 -11.95 23.78 46.12
CA TYR A 60 -11.95 22.64 45.19
C TYR A 60 -10.94 22.76 44.04
N ALA A 61 -10.10 23.80 44.04
CA ALA A 61 -9.15 24.06 42.95
C ALA A 61 -8.25 22.86 42.62
N ALA A 62 -7.82 22.09 43.62
CA ALA A 62 -7.00 20.90 43.41
C ALA A 62 -7.76 19.76 42.74
N ILE A 63 -9.05 19.61 43.04
CA ILE A 63 -9.93 18.62 42.39
C ILE A 63 -10.14 19.01 40.93
N TYR A 64 -10.39 20.29 40.63
CA TYR A 64 -10.51 20.75 39.24
C TYR A 64 -9.23 20.55 38.44
N LEU A 65 -8.06 20.82 39.01
CA LEU A 65 -6.79 20.53 38.37
C LEU A 65 -6.60 19.02 38.11
N PHE A 66 -7.01 18.18 39.06
CA PHE A 66 -6.98 16.72 38.88
C PHE A 66 -7.86 16.27 37.72
N PHE A 67 -9.10 16.76 37.63
CA PHE A 67 -9.99 16.47 36.51
C PHE A 67 -9.46 17.01 35.18
N LEU A 68 -8.86 18.20 35.17
CA LEU A 68 -8.20 18.73 33.98
C LEU A 68 -7.08 17.80 33.50
N GLY A 69 -6.28 17.28 34.44
CA GLY A 69 -5.27 16.26 34.17
C GLY A 69 -5.86 14.99 33.55
N ILE A 70 -6.96 14.47 34.11
CA ILE A 70 -7.65 13.31 33.54
C ILE A 70 -8.13 13.59 32.11
N VAL A 71 -8.86 14.69 31.90
CA VAL A 71 -9.43 15.02 30.59
C VAL A 71 -8.35 15.17 29.53
N THR A 72 -7.26 15.88 29.86
CA THR A 72 -6.14 16.06 28.93
C THR A 72 -5.43 14.74 28.61
N THR A 73 -5.23 13.84 29.58
CA THR A 73 -4.62 12.53 29.32
C THR A 73 -5.54 11.59 28.54
N VAL A 74 -6.82 11.51 28.90
CA VAL A 74 -7.81 10.62 28.24
C VAL A 74 -8.12 11.08 26.82
N SER A 75 -7.73 12.30 26.42
CA SER A 75 -7.81 12.74 25.03
C SER A 75 -6.78 12.08 24.09
N ALA A 76 -5.78 11.35 24.60
CA ALA A 76 -4.75 10.72 23.76
C ALA A 76 -5.30 9.77 22.67
N PRO A 77 -6.24 8.85 22.96
CA PRO A 77 -6.82 7.97 21.93
C PRO A 77 -7.58 8.75 20.85
N LEU A 78 -8.14 9.92 21.17
CA LEU A 78 -8.84 10.77 20.19
C LEU A 78 -7.87 11.22 19.08
N ILE A 79 -6.60 11.46 19.42
CA ILE A 79 -5.58 11.84 18.44
C ILE A 79 -5.32 10.72 17.43
N TYR A 80 -5.33 9.47 17.87
CA TYR A 80 -5.25 8.33 16.96
C TYR A 80 -6.42 8.32 15.97
N PHE A 81 -7.66 8.46 16.45
CA PHE A 81 -8.84 8.48 15.58
C PHE A 81 -8.85 9.67 14.62
N ILE A 82 -8.41 10.85 15.09
CA ILE A 82 -8.27 12.03 14.23
C ILE A 82 -7.21 11.77 13.14
N ALA A 83 -6.06 11.20 13.49
CA ALA A 83 -5.00 10.88 12.54
C ALA A 83 -5.47 9.86 11.50
N GLU A 84 -6.16 8.81 11.93
CA GLU A 84 -6.74 7.79 11.05
C GLU A 84 -7.76 8.40 10.07
N LYS A 85 -8.71 9.21 10.58
CA LYS A 85 -9.72 9.87 9.74
C LYS A 85 -9.12 10.90 8.81
N TYR A 86 -8.12 11.66 9.28
CA TYR A 86 -7.41 12.64 8.46
C TYR A 86 -6.65 11.96 7.33
N ASP A 87 -5.89 10.90 7.62
CA ASP A 87 -5.17 10.14 6.61
C ASP A 87 -6.14 9.48 5.63
N ALA A 88 -7.22 8.87 6.11
CA ALA A 88 -8.27 8.30 5.24
C ALA A 88 -8.90 9.36 4.33
N TYR A 89 -9.23 10.54 4.86
CA TYR A 89 -9.75 11.65 4.06
C TYR A 89 -8.73 12.14 3.03
N ARG A 90 -7.47 12.34 3.45
CA ARG A 90 -6.37 12.74 2.56
C ARG A 90 -6.20 11.73 1.43
N TRP A 91 -6.18 10.43 1.75
CA TRP A 91 -6.08 9.35 0.76
C TRP A 91 -7.29 9.30 -0.17
N ASN A 92 -8.52 9.45 0.34
CA ASN A 92 -9.73 9.52 -0.49
C ASN A 92 -9.75 10.72 -1.44
N ASN A 93 -9.16 11.84 -1.03
CA ASN A 93 -9.08 13.03 -1.87
C ASN A 93 -7.93 12.96 -2.89
N ILE A 94 -6.84 12.28 -2.55
CA ILE A 94 -5.79 11.86 -3.47
C ILE A 94 -6.41 10.94 -4.55
N LEU A 95 -7.25 10.00 -4.14
CA LEU A 95 -7.97 9.06 -5.01
C LEU A 95 -8.92 9.76 -5.99
N SER A 96 -9.84 10.61 -5.51
CA SER A 96 -10.84 11.29 -6.36
C SER A 96 -10.25 12.07 -7.51
N ASN A 97 -9.06 12.61 -7.29
CA ASN A 97 -8.45 13.54 -8.22
C ASN A 97 -7.32 12.89 -9.04
N THR A 98 -7.01 11.60 -8.81
CA THR A 98 -6.12 10.83 -9.68
C THR A 98 -6.88 10.42 -10.92
N LYS A 99 -6.40 10.83 -12.10
CA LYS A 99 -7.02 10.45 -13.37
C LYS A 99 -6.17 9.40 -14.04
N ILE A 100 -6.78 8.30 -14.42
CA ILE A 100 -6.19 7.31 -15.31
C ILE A 100 -7.08 7.21 -16.54
N TYR A 101 -6.47 7.27 -17.72
CA TYR A 101 -7.15 7.23 -19.00
C TYR A 101 -6.21 6.71 -20.09
N ASP A 102 -6.73 6.53 -21.30
CA ASP A 102 -6.00 5.95 -22.44
C ASP A 102 -5.37 4.59 -22.10
N VAL A 103 -6.10 3.74 -21.36
CA VAL A 103 -5.61 2.40 -21.01
C VAL A 103 -5.55 1.53 -22.26
N HIS A 104 -4.37 0.97 -22.52
CA HIS A 104 -4.08 0.02 -23.58
C HIS A 104 -3.32 -1.16 -23.01
N ASP A 105 -3.64 -2.34 -23.52
CA ASP A 105 -3.09 -3.60 -23.06
C ASP A 105 -2.77 -4.50 -24.25
N ASN A 106 -1.65 -5.20 -24.18
CA ASN A 106 -1.18 -6.11 -25.20
C ASN A 106 -0.58 -7.36 -24.55
N VAL A 107 -0.76 -8.51 -25.20
CA VAL A 107 -0.06 -9.74 -24.79
C VAL A 107 1.43 -9.57 -25.02
N LEU A 108 2.26 -9.93 -24.04
CA LEU A 108 3.69 -10.11 -24.24
C LEU A 108 3.94 -11.49 -24.83
N LEU A 109 4.54 -11.50 -26.02
CA LEU A 109 4.89 -12.72 -26.74
C LEU A 109 6.38 -12.98 -26.62
N ALA A 110 6.74 -14.25 -26.41
CA ALA A 110 8.12 -14.67 -26.44
C ALA A 110 8.60 -14.80 -27.90
N SER A 111 9.88 -15.09 -28.10
CA SER A 111 10.51 -15.14 -29.43
C SER A 111 9.89 -16.13 -30.42
N ASP A 112 9.17 -17.13 -29.91
CA ASP A 112 8.42 -18.15 -30.64
C ASP A 112 6.93 -17.82 -30.82
N GLY A 113 6.50 -16.62 -30.43
CA GLY A 113 5.12 -16.16 -30.55
C GLY A 113 4.19 -16.65 -29.43
N LEU A 114 4.70 -17.36 -28.42
CA LEU A 114 3.88 -17.86 -27.32
C LEU A 114 3.65 -16.77 -26.24
N PRO A 115 2.43 -16.66 -25.67
CA PRO A 115 2.10 -15.66 -24.67
C PRO A 115 2.77 -15.94 -23.31
N PHE A 116 3.44 -14.95 -22.73
CA PHE A 116 4.13 -15.10 -21.44
C PHE A 116 3.79 -13.99 -20.43
N GLY A 117 3.08 -12.94 -20.83
CA GLY A 117 2.68 -11.89 -19.92
C GLY A 117 1.78 -10.85 -20.57
N ILE A 118 1.60 -9.72 -19.89
CA ILE A 118 0.76 -8.60 -20.32
C ILE A 118 1.58 -7.31 -20.23
N ARG A 119 1.56 -6.51 -21.28
CA ARG A 119 2.02 -5.12 -21.26
C ARG A 119 0.81 -4.22 -21.15
N ILE A 120 0.83 -3.31 -20.18
CA ILE A 120 -0.17 -2.27 -20.02
C ILE A 120 0.49 -0.91 -20.18
N SER A 121 -0.18 0.00 -20.87
CA SER A 121 0.19 1.40 -20.94
C SER A 121 -1.04 2.26 -20.69
N PHE A 122 -0.89 3.34 -19.93
CA PHE A 122 -1.95 4.33 -19.71
C PHE A 122 -1.35 5.68 -19.38
N LYS A 123 -2.20 6.70 -19.41
CA LYS A 123 -1.86 8.03 -18.91
C LYS A 123 -2.40 8.23 -17.51
N ALA A 124 -1.56 8.79 -16.64
CA ALA A 124 -1.95 9.17 -15.30
C ALA A 124 -1.65 10.64 -15.02
N GLU A 125 -2.60 11.30 -14.37
CA GLU A 125 -2.42 12.63 -13.80
C GLU A 125 -2.63 12.57 -12.29
N PHE A 126 -1.66 13.11 -11.57
CA PHE A 126 -1.66 13.09 -10.12
C PHE A 126 -2.01 14.48 -9.55
N PRO A 127 -2.94 14.56 -8.58
CA PRO A 127 -3.37 15.81 -7.97
C PRO A 127 -2.40 16.39 -6.95
N TYR A 128 -1.40 15.62 -6.51
CA TYR A 128 -0.42 15.98 -5.48
C TYR A 128 0.98 15.48 -5.85
N THR A 129 1.99 16.07 -5.22
CA THR A 129 3.41 15.73 -5.43
C THR A 129 3.92 14.58 -4.56
N ASP A 130 3.08 13.99 -3.71
CA ASP A 130 3.51 13.08 -2.63
C ASP A 130 3.30 11.59 -2.95
N TYR A 131 3.05 11.24 -4.21
CA TYR A 131 2.92 9.84 -4.62
C TYR A 131 4.31 9.21 -4.64
N ASN A 132 4.67 8.62 -3.51
CA ASN A 132 5.83 7.76 -3.42
C ASN A 132 5.43 6.36 -3.82
N TYR A 133 6.22 5.76 -4.70
CA TYR A 133 6.20 4.32 -4.96
C TYR A 133 4.84 3.80 -5.41
N ILE A 134 4.49 4.06 -6.68
CA ILE A 134 3.36 3.37 -7.31
C ILE A 134 3.78 1.93 -7.60
N THR A 135 3.14 0.98 -6.92
CA THR A 135 3.26 -0.43 -7.28
C THR A 135 2.06 -0.82 -8.14
N PRO A 136 2.26 -1.05 -9.44
CA PRO A 136 1.18 -1.50 -10.27
C PRO A 136 0.84 -2.94 -9.95
N VAL A 137 -0.44 -3.26 -9.98
CA VAL A 137 -0.93 -4.61 -9.80
C VAL A 137 -2.06 -4.81 -10.79
N LEU A 138 -2.13 -6.01 -11.35
CA LEU A 138 -3.32 -6.47 -12.07
C LEU A 138 -3.96 -7.58 -11.28
N ARG A 139 -5.26 -7.44 -11.05
CA ARG A 139 -6.11 -8.47 -10.44
C ARG A 139 -7.21 -8.91 -11.40
N PRO A 140 -7.61 -10.18 -11.41
CA PRO A 140 -8.77 -10.61 -12.18
C PRO A 140 -10.02 -9.87 -11.71
N GLN A 141 -10.88 -9.44 -12.63
CA GLN A 141 -12.16 -8.81 -12.30
C GLN A 141 -13.05 -9.73 -11.44
N SER A 142 -13.01 -11.03 -11.68
CA SER A 142 -13.71 -12.05 -10.89
C SER A 142 -13.26 -12.12 -9.43
N ASP A 143 -12.03 -11.71 -9.14
CA ASP A 143 -11.44 -11.68 -7.79
C ASP A 143 -11.46 -10.27 -7.17
N ARG A 144 -12.37 -9.41 -7.65
CA ARG A 144 -12.49 -8.02 -7.17
C ARG A 144 -12.64 -7.93 -5.65
N TYR A 145 -13.26 -8.92 -5.00
CA TYR A 145 -13.49 -8.94 -3.55
C TYR A 145 -12.48 -9.79 -2.76
N GLY A 146 -11.50 -10.40 -3.42
CA GLY A 146 -10.46 -11.22 -2.78
C GLY A 146 -9.46 -10.38 -2.02
N THR A 147 -9.23 -10.71 -0.75
CA THR A 147 -8.27 -10.04 0.13
C THR A 147 -6.86 -10.64 0.06
N SER A 148 -6.63 -11.67 -0.75
CA SER A 148 -5.34 -12.37 -0.81
C SER A 148 -4.59 -12.05 -2.10
N ILE A 149 -3.31 -11.70 -1.96
CA ILE A 149 -2.33 -11.79 -3.05
C ILE A 149 -2.31 -13.25 -3.50
N GLY A 150 -3.07 -13.54 -4.55
CA GLY A 150 -3.30 -14.90 -5.02
C GLY A 150 -2.30 -15.26 -6.11
N PRO A 151 -2.21 -16.54 -6.49
CA PRO A 151 -1.46 -16.96 -7.67
C PRO A 151 -1.95 -16.30 -8.99
N ASN A 152 -3.13 -15.67 -8.95
CA ASN A 152 -3.77 -14.93 -10.03
C ASN A 152 -3.17 -13.53 -10.26
N ASP A 153 -2.43 -12.99 -9.29
CA ASP A 153 -1.87 -11.65 -9.38
C ASP A 153 -0.76 -11.61 -10.41
N MET A 154 -0.69 -10.53 -11.17
CA MET A 154 0.44 -10.31 -12.08
C MET A 154 1.60 -9.61 -11.35
N ARG A 155 2.81 -10.12 -11.55
CA ARG A 155 4.05 -9.56 -11.03
C ARG A 155 4.66 -8.61 -12.04
N VAL A 156 5.12 -7.46 -11.56
CA VAL A 156 5.84 -6.47 -12.38
C VAL A 156 7.19 -7.02 -12.81
N LEU A 157 7.39 -7.05 -14.12
CA LEU A 157 8.67 -7.33 -14.76
C LEU A 157 9.43 -6.05 -15.06
N ARG A 158 8.76 -5.10 -15.72
CA ARG A 158 9.33 -3.84 -16.14
C ARG A 158 8.37 -2.71 -15.86
N TYR A 159 8.95 -1.58 -15.49
CA TYR A 159 8.24 -0.34 -15.27
C TYR A 159 8.98 0.79 -15.96
N SER A 160 8.25 1.62 -16.70
CA SER A 160 8.76 2.87 -17.24
C SER A 160 7.71 3.97 -17.15
N THR A 161 8.23 5.20 -17.09
CA THR A 161 7.43 6.42 -17.05
C THR A 161 8.00 7.45 -18.02
N SER A 162 7.13 8.20 -18.68
CA SER A 162 7.47 9.38 -19.46
C SER A 162 6.57 10.54 -19.02
N PRO A 163 7.10 11.66 -18.52
CA PRO A 163 8.53 11.92 -18.28
C PRO A 163 9.11 10.99 -17.20
N VAL A 164 10.40 10.68 -17.32
CA VAL A 164 11.12 9.84 -16.36
C VAL A 164 11.10 10.50 -14.98
N LEU A 165 10.73 9.74 -13.95
CA LEU A 165 10.79 10.20 -12.57
C LEU A 165 12.23 10.59 -12.21
N LYS A 166 12.42 11.78 -11.62
CA LYS A 166 13.73 12.18 -11.08
C LYS A 166 14.12 11.28 -9.89
N ARG A 167 15.37 11.41 -9.43
CA ARG A 167 16.10 10.58 -8.44
C ARG A 167 15.34 10.15 -7.17
N ASP A 168 14.20 10.76 -6.92
CA ASP A 168 13.40 10.61 -5.71
C ASP A 168 12.06 9.85 -5.98
N TYR A 169 11.75 9.47 -7.23
CA TYR A 169 10.52 8.72 -7.62
C TYR A 169 9.17 9.43 -7.37
N TYR A 170 9.17 10.77 -7.26
CA TYR A 170 7.95 11.55 -7.02
C TYR A 170 7.24 11.95 -8.31
N PHE A 171 5.93 11.71 -8.37
CA PHE A 171 5.06 12.27 -9.41
C PHE A 171 4.80 13.75 -9.15
N ARG A 172 4.79 14.57 -10.19
CA ARG A 172 4.50 16.00 -10.08
C ARG A 172 3.03 16.28 -10.31
N LYS A 173 2.47 17.16 -9.49
CA LYS A 173 1.10 17.66 -9.68
C LYS A 173 0.94 18.30 -11.05
N GLY A 174 -0.14 17.93 -11.75
CA GLY A 174 -0.50 18.53 -13.05
C GLY A 174 0.40 18.12 -14.21
N VAL A 175 1.26 17.11 -14.03
CA VAL A 175 2.01 16.48 -15.11
C VAL A 175 1.30 15.20 -15.48
N THR A 176 1.03 15.03 -16.77
CA THR A 176 0.58 13.75 -17.33
C THR A 176 1.78 12.84 -17.52
N TYR A 177 1.68 11.62 -17.01
CA TYR A 177 2.67 10.58 -17.13
C TYR A 177 2.14 9.47 -18.04
N ASP A 178 2.86 9.16 -19.10
CA ASP A 178 2.71 7.89 -19.81
C ASP A 178 3.40 6.82 -18.98
N ILE A 179 2.62 5.88 -18.46
CA ILE A 179 3.07 4.81 -17.61
C ILE A 179 2.97 3.51 -18.38
N VAL A 180 4.05 2.71 -18.37
CA VAL A 180 4.07 1.39 -19.00
C VAL A 180 4.55 0.35 -18.01
N PHE A 181 3.79 -0.74 -17.92
CA PHE A 181 4.10 -1.93 -17.13
C PHE A 181 4.17 -3.14 -18.03
N GLU A 182 5.18 -3.96 -17.80
CA GLU A 182 5.22 -5.33 -18.30
C GLU A 182 5.07 -6.23 -17.10
N MET A 183 4.12 -7.15 -17.15
CA MET A 183 3.83 -8.04 -16.05
C MET A 183 3.73 -9.48 -16.52
N VAL A 184 4.09 -10.40 -15.64
CA VAL A 184 3.99 -11.85 -15.84
C VAL A 184 3.15 -12.45 -14.72
N PRO A 185 2.53 -13.62 -14.91
CA PRO A 185 1.79 -14.27 -13.83
C PRO A 185 2.62 -14.46 -12.54
N GLY A 186 1.98 -14.27 -11.39
CA GLY A 186 2.64 -14.24 -10.08
C GLY A 186 3.29 -15.54 -9.65
N TYR A 187 2.85 -16.68 -10.23
CA TYR A 187 3.46 -18.00 -10.06
C TYR A 187 4.81 -18.16 -10.78
N LEU A 188 5.32 -17.13 -11.44
CA LEU A 188 6.65 -17.13 -12.03
C LEU A 188 7.61 -16.35 -11.14
N ILE A 189 8.73 -16.99 -10.78
CA ILE A 189 9.83 -16.33 -10.07
C ILE A 189 11.00 -16.15 -11.05
N PRO A 190 11.64 -14.97 -11.11
CA PRO A 190 12.92 -14.82 -11.80
C PRO A 190 13.99 -15.69 -11.12
N ARG A 191 14.71 -16.50 -11.89
CA ARG A 191 15.63 -17.54 -11.39
C ARG A 191 16.95 -17.00 -10.80
N HIS A 192 17.18 -15.68 -10.79
CA HIS A 192 18.34 -15.06 -10.14
C HIS A 192 17.93 -13.80 -9.39
N ASN A 193 18.47 -13.63 -8.17
CA ASN A 193 18.23 -12.52 -7.22
C ASN A 193 18.72 -11.13 -7.70
N LYS A 194 18.98 -10.95 -9.00
CA LYS A 194 19.36 -9.65 -9.57
C LYS A 194 18.50 -9.38 -10.79
N ILE A 195 17.45 -8.60 -10.58
CA ILE A 195 16.83 -7.80 -11.64
C ILE A 195 17.79 -6.62 -11.84
N THR A 196 18.75 -6.75 -12.75
CA THR A 196 19.59 -5.61 -13.14
C THR A 196 18.96 -4.97 -14.37
N LEU A 197 18.35 -3.80 -14.20
CA LEU A 197 17.84 -3.00 -15.30
C LEU A 197 18.98 -2.16 -15.86
N SER A 198 19.61 -2.61 -16.93
CA SER A 198 20.35 -1.75 -17.85
C SER A 198 20.38 -2.38 -19.22
N GLY A 199 20.14 -1.57 -20.25
CA GLY A 199 19.95 -2.00 -21.63
C GLY A 199 21.04 -2.93 -22.13
N ASN A 200 20.60 -4.11 -22.55
CA ASN A 200 21.10 -4.98 -23.63
C ASN A 200 20.56 -6.37 -23.32
N ASP A 201 19.58 -6.81 -24.11
CA ASP A 201 18.94 -8.13 -24.19
C ASP A 201 19.54 -9.28 -23.36
N GLU A 202 19.45 -9.21 -22.04
CA GLU A 202 19.71 -10.35 -21.15
C GLU A 202 18.40 -11.14 -20.97
N GLN A 203 18.44 -12.41 -21.39
CA GLN A 203 17.32 -13.34 -21.21
C GLN A 203 17.01 -13.49 -19.71
N ILE A 204 15.89 -12.92 -19.29
CA ILE A 204 15.38 -13.14 -17.93
C ILE A 204 14.93 -14.59 -17.85
N LYS A 205 15.72 -15.41 -17.16
CA LYS A 205 15.38 -16.81 -16.88
C LYS A 205 14.37 -16.81 -15.73
N TYR A 206 13.16 -17.28 -15.99
CA TYR A 206 12.17 -17.56 -14.94
C TYR A 206 12.30 -19.00 -14.46
N CYS A 207 11.61 -19.32 -13.38
CA CYS A 207 11.26 -20.67 -12.97
C CYS A 207 9.79 -20.66 -12.55
N LEU A 208 9.13 -21.81 -12.72
CA LEU A 208 7.77 -21.99 -12.25
C LEU A 208 7.81 -22.18 -10.73
N GLN A 209 7.19 -21.28 -10.00
CA GLN A 209 6.83 -21.51 -8.61
C GLN A 209 5.50 -22.22 -8.59
N TYR A 210 5.58 -23.55 -8.57
CA TYR A 210 4.47 -24.32 -8.05
C TYR A 210 4.21 -23.88 -6.60
N PRO A 211 2.95 -23.75 -6.16
CA PRO A 211 2.66 -23.70 -4.73
C PRO A 211 3.37 -24.89 -4.09
N VAL A 212 4.41 -24.60 -3.30
CA VAL A 212 5.30 -25.58 -2.65
C VAL A 212 4.45 -26.68 -2.02
N GLU A 213 4.90 -27.94 -1.95
CA GLU A 213 4.13 -29.03 -1.32
C GLU A 213 3.60 -28.70 0.09
N ASN A 214 4.21 -27.73 0.79
CA ASN A 214 3.80 -27.22 2.10
C ASN A 214 2.90 -25.96 2.08
N THR A 215 2.49 -25.46 0.91
CA THR A 215 1.46 -24.41 0.84
C THR A 215 0.11 -24.99 1.23
N HIS A 216 -0.70 -24.19 1.93
CA HIS A 216 -2.05 -24.58 2.33
C HIS A 216 -2.79 -25.24 1.15
N ALA A 217 -3.39 -26.42 1.36
CA ALA A 217 -4.06 -27.21 0.31
C ALA A 217 -5.09 -26.40 -0.51
N MET A 218 -5.64 -25.35 0.10
CA MET A 218 -6.51 -24.38 -0.56
C MET A 218 -5.80 -23.61 -1.69
N THR A 219 -4.58 -23.10 -1.45
CA THR A 219 -3.76 -22.38 -2.44
C THR A 219 -3.42 -23.25 -3.65
N ARG A 220 -3.10 -24.52 -3.39
CA ARG A 220 -2.82 -25.50 -4.46
C ARG A 220 -4.05 -25.76 -5.32
N LYS A 221 -5.20 -26.02 -4.71
CA LYS A 221 -6.46 -26.20 -5.46
C LYS A 221 -6.87 -24.95 -6.25
N MET A 222 -6.65 -23.75 -5.70
CA MET A 222 -6.88 -22.49 -6.40
C MET A 222 -5.97 -22.35 -7.62
N PHE A 223 -4.69 -22.69 -7.48
CA PHE A 223 -3.74 -22.69 -8.60
C PHE A 223 -4.11 -23.71 -9.67
N GLU A 224 -4.40 -24.96 -9.30
CA GLU A 224 -4.82 -26.01 -10.23
C GLU A 224 -6.11 -25.63 -10.96
N HIS A 225 -7.10 -25.07 -10.27
CA HIS A 225 -8.33 -24.59 -10.90
C HIS A 225 -8.05 -23.46 -11.90
N MET A 226 -7.21 -22.49 -11.55
CA MET A 226 -6.85 -21.37 -12.41
C MET A 226 -6.19 -21.79 -13.73
N ILE A 227 -5.25 -22.74 -13.69
CA ILE A 227 -4.52 -23.17 -14.90
C ILE A 227 -5.28 -24.21 -15.73
N THR A 228 -6.39 -24.75 -15.22
CA THR A 228 -7.21 -25.77 -15.92
C THR A 228 -8.56 -25.27 -16.38
N ALA A 229 -9.07 -24.19 -15.78
CA ALA A 229 -10.35 -23.61 -16.17
C ALA A 229 -10.21 -22.64 -17.35
N ASP A 230 -11.21 -22.61 -18.23
CA ASP A 230 -11.33 -21.58 -19.26
C ASP A 230 -11.89 -20.29 -18.65
N ASN A 231 -11.06 -19.63 -17.85
CA ASN A 231 -11.42 -18.46 -17.06
C ASN A 231 -10.74 -17.20 -17.61
N ALA A 232 -10.88 -16.95 -18.91
CA ALA A 232 -10.41 -15.69 -19.49
C ALA A 232 -11.09 -14.50 -18.79
N ASP A 233 -10.32 -13.56 -18.25
CA ASP A 233 -10.87 -12.45 -17.47
C ASP A 233 -10.24 -11.11 -17.86
N ASN A 234 -11.00 -10.04 -17.65
CA ASN A 234 -10.44 -8.70 -17.69
C ASN A 234 -9.65 -8.46 -16.40
N TYR A 235 -8.54 -7.74 -16.50
CA TYR A 235 -7.73 -7.40 -15.35
C TYR A 235 -7.95 -5.95 -14.94
N LEU A 236 -8.18 -5.77 -13.65
CA LEU A 236 -8.32 -4.50 -12.98
C LEU A 236 -6.97 -3.80 -12.89
N VAL A 237 -6.84 -2.61 -13.47
CA VAL A 237 -5.61 -1.81 -13.39
C VAL A 237 -5.55 -1.16 -12.02
N MET A 238 -4.65 -1.64 -11.16
CA MET A 238 -4.43 -1.09 -9.83
C MET A 238 -3.08 -0.38 -9.73
N LEU A 239 -3.06 0.70 -8.96
CA LEU A 239 -1.85 1.41 -8.58
C LEU A 239 -1.78 1.48 -7.05
N HIS A 240 -1.19 0.45 -6.43
CA HIS A 240 -0.88 0.46 -4.99
C HIS A 240 0.00 1.67 -4.65
N GLY A 241 -0.27 2.31 -3.52
CA GLY A 241 0.29 3.63 -3.17
C GLY A 241 -0.56 4.81 -3.65
N THR A 242 -1.48 4.60 -4.60
CA THR A 242 -2.54 5.56 -4.95
C THR A 242 -3.93 5.07 -4.55
N ALA A 243 -4.09 3.77 -4.25
CA ALA A 243 -5.34 3.03 -4.04
C ALA A 243 -6.33 3.08 -5.22
N TYR A 244 -5.89 3.56 -6.39
CA TYR A 244 -6.67 3.47 -7.63
C TYR A 244 -6.94 2.00 -7.96
N GLY A 245 -8.19 1.68 -8.28
CA GLY A 245 -8.65 0.31 -8.52
C GLY A 245 -8.91 -0.49 -7.24
N ASP A 246 -8.65 0.06 -6.04
CA ASP A 246 -9.04 -0.61 -4.79
C ASP A 246 -10.56 -0.58 -4.61
N ILE A 247 -11.13 -1.66 -4.07
CA ILE A 247 -12.57 -1.83 -3.83
C ILE A 247 -13.16 -0.76 -2.91
N TYR A 248 -12.33 -0.20 -2.03
CA TYR A 248 -12.75 0.85 -1.10
C TYR A 248 -12.68 2.26 -1.68
N SER A 249 -12.14 2.41 -2.89
CA SER A 249 -11.92 3.72 -3.49
C SER A 249 -13.21 4.37 -4.00
N GLY A 250 -14.26 3.60 -4.28
CA GLY A 250 -15.55 4.14 -4.77
C GLY A 250 -15.49 4.74 -6.19
N TYR A 251 -14.36 4.63 -6.89
CA TYR A 251 -14.20 5.09 -8.28
C TYR A 251 -14.44 3.96 -9.26
N SER A 252 -14.90 4.31 -10.48
CA SER A 252 -14.98 3.38 -11.60
C SER A 252 -13.56 2.97 -12.00
N PRO A 253 -13.16 1.71 -11.74
CA PRO A 253 -11.84 1.29 -12.13
C PRO A 253 -11.74 1.14 -13.65
N GLU A 254 -10.55 1.34 -14.17
CA GLU A 254 -10.22 0.92 -15.53
C GLU A 254 -9.78 -0.55 -15.55
N PHE A 255 -10.14 -1.22 -16.64
CA PHE A 255 -9.81 -2.61 -16.89
C PHE A 255 -8.96 -2.73 -18.16
N THR A 256 -8.25 -3.84 -18.30
CA THR A 256 -7.73 -4.24 -19.61
C THR A 256 -8.87 -4.35 -20.61
N ARG A 257 -8.64 -3.93 -21.85
CA ARG A 257 -9.61 -4.08 -22.94
C ARG A 257 -9.72 -5.53 -23.38
N ASN A 258 -8.60 -6.27 -23.37
CA ASN A 258 -8.59 -7.69 -23.67
C ASN A 258 -8.84 -8.51 -22.41
N ARG A 259 -9.35 -9.73 -22.64
CA ARG A 259 -9.44 -10.80 -21.64
C ARG A 259 -8.23 -11.70 -21.78
N TYR A 260 -7.68 -12.13 -20.65
CA TYR A 260 -6.51 -13.00 -20.60
C TYR A 260 -6.82 -14.24 -19.77
N ASN A 261 -6.41 -15.40 -20.26
CA ASN A 261 -6.54 -16.66 -19.52
C ASN A 261 -5.18 -17.02 -18.88
N PRO A 262 -5.09 -17.14 -17.54
CA PRO A 262 -3.88 -17.61 -16.86
C PRO A 262 -3.30 -18.91 -17.40
N ALA A 263 -4.14 -19.81 -17.91
CA ALA A 263 -3.74 -21.09 -18.49
C ALA A 263 -2.89 -20.93 -19.76
N ASP A 264 -3.13 -19.89 -20.57
CA ASP A 264 -2.38 -19.64 -21.81
C ASP A 264 -0.91 -19.34 -21.52
N PHE A 265 -0.68 -18.52 -20.48
CA PHE A 265 0.66 -18.26 -19.98
C PHE A 265 1.27 -19.55 -19.43
N TYR A 266 0.55 -20.27 -18.57
CA TYR A 266 1.04 -21.50 -17.94
C TYR A 266 1.47 -22.56 -18.96
N ASN A 267 0.65 -22.79 -20.00
CA ASN A 267 0.95 -23.74 -21.07
C ASN A 267 2.22 -23.36 -21.83
N THR A 268 2.43 -22.07 -22.09
CA THR A 268 3.67 -21.55 -22.69
C THR A 268 4.88 -21.92 -21.84
N TYR A 269 4.80 -21.75 -20.52
CA TYR A 269 5.90 -22.09 -19.62
C TYR A 269 6.14 -23.60 -19.50
N LYS A 270 5.08 -24.41 -19.55
CA LYS A 270 5.19 -25.88 -19.59
C LYS A 270 5.87 -26.35 -20.87
N ILE A 271 5.50 -25.82 -22.03
CA ILE A 271 6.12 -26.14 -23.35
C ILE A 271 7.61 -25.81 -23.34
N LYS A 272 8.00 -24.71 -22.69
CA LYS A 272 9.39 -24.25 -22.63
C LYS A 272 10.27 -24.99 -21.61
N ASN A 273 9.75 -26.03 -20.94
CA ASN A 273 10.47 -26.79 -19.91
C ASN A 273 11.14 -25.89 -18.85
N PHE A 274 10.43 -24.85 -18.41
CA PHE A 274 10.91 -24.06 -17.29
C PHE A 274 11.09 -24.96 -16.07
N GLN A 275 12.33 -25.08 -15.59
CA GLN A 275 12.61 -25.88 -14.39
C GLN A 275 11.82 -25.30 -13.21
N GLU A 276 11.19 -26.18 -12.43
CA GLU A 276 10.57 -25.78 -11.16
C GLU A 276 11.62 -25.09 -10.28
N CYS A 277 11.22 -24.01 -9.61
CA CYS A 277 12.10 -23.35 -8.67
C CYS A 277 12.41 -24.34 -7.54
N GLN A 278 13.67 -24.81 -7.43
CA GLN A 278 14.10 -25.50 -6.22
C GLN A 278 14.04 -24.52 -5.06
N THR A 279 12.98 -24.57 -4.27
CA THR A 279 12.94 -23.89 -2.98
C THR A 279 14.00 -24.55 -2.11
N HIS A 280 15.10 -23.85 -1.83
CA HIS A 280 16.05 -24.27 -0.82
C HIS A 280 15.26 -24.52 0.48
N GLN A 281 15.09 -25.80 0.84
CA GLN A 281 14.75 -26.16 2.20
C GLN A 281 15.91 -25.65 3.07
N GLN A 282 15.68 -24.57 3.81
CA GLN A 282 16.54 -24.25 4.93
C GLN A 282 16.45 -25.44 5.89
N LYS A 283 17.58 -26.14 6.02
CA LYS A 283 17.80 -27.13 7.10
C LYS A 283 17.80 -26.44 8.45
#